data_AF-A0A1S8C8Y2-F1
#
_entry.id   AF-A0A1S8C8Y2-F1
#
_cell.length_a   1.000
_cell.length_b   1.000
_cell.length_c   1.000
_cell.angle_alpha   90.00
_cell.angle_beta   90.00
_cell.angle_gamma   90.00
#
_symmetry.space_group_name_H-M   'P 1'
#
loop_
_entity.id
_entity.type
_entity.pdbx_description
1 polymer ?
#
loop_
_entity_poly.entity_id
_entity_poly.type
_entity_poly.pdbx_seq_one_letter_code
_entity_poly.pdbx_strand_id
1 'polypeptide(L)'
;MTAASPTPLLGGERRHPDVDALVTTHLPLTHFAVNAVASRISLPSHVSREDLQACARVALVEVARRFDPTAGATFATYALPRLQGAVLDELRSGDWASRSVRAAARRTDAAADALTMSLGRPPTRAELAASLG
;
A
#
# COMPACT_ATOMS: atom_id res chain seq x y z
N MET A 1 46.71 26.39 35.00
CA MET A 1 46.18 25.04 34.71
C MET A 1 44.68 25.08 34.91
N THR A 2 43.93 25.49 33.88
CA THR A 2 42.47 25.64 33.94
C THR A 2 41.85 24.37 33.37
N ALA A 3 41.16 23.62 34.22
CA ALA A 3 40.43 22.42 33.84
C ALA A 3 39.31 22.81 32.87
N ALA A 4 39.39 22.29 31.64
CA ALA A 4 38.30 22.34 30.69
C ALA A 4 37.18 21.43 31.20
N SER A 5 36.03 22.02 31.54
CA SER A 5 34.80 21.28 31.80
C SER A 5 34.39 20.49 30.56
N PRO A 6 33.88 19.24 30.69
CA PRO A 6 33.45 18.48 29.54
C PRO A 6 32.10 19.04 29.05
N THR A 7 32.08 19.53 27.82
CA THR A 7 30.85 19.82 27.08
C THR A 7 30.06 18.53 26.92
N PRO A 8 28.79 18.44 27.36
CA PRO A 8 27.98 17.27 27.07
C PRO A 8 27.66 17.30 25.58
N LEU A 9 28.18 16.31 24.84
CA LEU A 9 27.68 15.95 23.52
C LEU A 9 26.26 15.42 23.70
N LEU A 10 25.28 16.31 23.70
CA LEU A 10 23.88 15.97 23.50
C LEU A 10 23.74 15.49 22.05
N GLY A 11 24.13 14.24 21.81
CA GLY A 11 23.60 13.46 20.71
C GLY A 11 22.10 13.43 20.94
N GLY A 12 21.36 14.24 20.19
CA GLY A 12 19.92 14.33 20.30
C GLY A 12 19.34 12.93 20.19
N GLU A 13 18.85 12.41 21.31
CA GLU A 13 18.03 11.22 21.35
C GLU A 13 16.86 11.51 20.42
N ARG A 14 16.93 10.98 19.19
CA ARG A 14 15.81 11.04 18.24
C ARG A 14 14.65 10.45 19.01
N ARG A 15 13.73 11.31 19.45
CA ARG A 15 12.57 10.93 20.27
C ARG A 15 11.69 10.08 19.37
N HIS A 16 12.00 8.79 19.32
CA HIS A 16 11.29 7.85 18.50
C HIS A 16 9.86 7.83 19.06
N PRO A 17 8.85 8.09 18.23
CA PRO A 17 7.48 8.04 18.71
C PRO A 17 7.23 6.66 19.33
N ASP A 18 6.43 6.62 20.37
CA ASP A 18 6.05 5.36 21.02
C ASP A 18 5.40 4.45 19.96
N VAL A 19 6.17 3.45 19.54
CA VAL A 19 5.81 2.53 18.46
C VAL A 19 4.54 1.78 18.85
N ASP A 20 4.43 1.38 20.12
CA ASP A 20 3.31 0.60 20.61
C ASP A 20 2.04 1.46 20.60
N ALA A 21 2.14 2.73 21.01
CA ALA A 21 1.03 3.68 20.91
C ALA A 21 0.62 3.95 19.46
N LEU A 22 1.58 4.12 18.55
CA LEU A 22 1.30 4.33 17.12
C LEU A 22 0.60 3.13 16.49
N VAL A 23 1.11 1.92 16.75
CA VAL A 23 0.53 0.67 16.26
C VAL A 23 -0.89 0.51 16.80
N THR A 24 -1.07 0.61 18.11
CA THR A 24 -2.37 0.39 18.77
C THR A 24 -3.43 1.38 18.29
N THR A 25 -3.10 2.66 18.21
CA THR A 25 -4.01 3.72 17.77
C THR A 25 -4.43 3.53 16.30
N HIS A 26 -3.54 3.00 15.46
CA HIS A 26 -3.75 2.92 14.03
C HIS A 26 -3.99 1.51 13.50
N LEU A 27 -4.23 0.54 14.39
CA LEU A 27 -4.67 -0.81 14.00
C LEU A 27 -5.80 -0.80 12.96
N PRO A 28 -6.85 0.05 13.07
CA PRO A 28 -7.90 0.13 12.06
C PRO A 28 -7.40 0.45 10.63
N LEU A 29 -6.27 1.16 10.47
CA LEU A 29 -5.69 1.48 9.15
C LEU A 29 -5.35 0.23 8.35
N THR A 30 -5.03 -0.88 9.02
CA THR A 30 -4.74 -2.15 8.35
C THR A 30 -5.95 -2.66 7.56
N HIS A 31 -7.17 -2.53 8.12
CA HIS A 31 -8.40 -2.90 7.42
C HIS A 31 -8.66 -1.99 6.21
N PHE A 32 -8.43 -0.68 6.36
CA PHE A 32 -8.57 0.26 5.25
C PHE A 32 -7.58 -0.04 4.12
N ALA A 33 -6.33 -0.35 4.44
CA ALA A 33 -5.32 -0.71 3.45
C ALA A 33 -5.70 -1.98 2.68
N VAL A 34 -6.10 -3.05 3.39
CA VAL A 34 -6.56 -4.29 2.76
C VAL A 34 -7.79 -4.06 1.89
N ASN A 35 -8.80 -3.32 2.38
CA ASN A 35 -10.00 -2.98 1.62
C ASN A 35 -9.70 -2.17 0.35
N ALA A 36 -8.77 -1.23 0.43
CA ALA A 36 -8.36 -0.41 -0.71
C ALA A 36 -7.66 -1.24 -1.78
N VAL A 37 -6.83 -2.21 -1.40
CA VAL A 37 -6.17 -3.12 -2.36
C VAL A 37 -7.17 -4.12 -2.93
N ALA A 38 -7.99 -4.74 -2.08
CA ALA A 38 -9.03 -5.70 -2.45
C ALA A 38 -10.08 -5.15 -3.42
N SER A 39 -10.40 -3.85 -3.31
CA SER A 39 -11.35 -3.20 -4.22
C SER A 39 -10.74 -2.83 -5.58
N ARG A 40 -9.42 -2.63 -5.64
CA ARG A 40 -8.69 -2.32 -6.88
C ARG A 40 -8.32 -3.56 -7.67
N ILE A 41 -8.03 -4.66 -6.97
CA ILE A 41 -7.55 -5.90 -7.56
C ILE A 41 -8.54 -6.97 -7.18
N SER A 42 -9.27 -7.50 -8.18
CA SER A 42 -10.18 -8.64 -7.97
C SER A 42 -9.40 -9.76 -7.26
N LEU A 43 -9.75 -9.99 -5.99
CA LEU A 43 -9.07 -10.97 -5.15
C LEU A 43 -9.31 -12.37 -5.69
N PRO A 44 -8.25 -13.16 -5.97
CA PRO A 44 -8.40 -14.56 -6.30
C PRO A 44 -9.07 -15.34 -5.16
N SER A 45 -9.83 -16.37 -5.49
CA SER A 45 -10.58 -17.19 -4.52
C SER A 45 -9.73 -17.96 -3.51
N HIS A 46 -8.44 -18.14 -3.78
CA HIS A 46 -7.50 -18.81 -2.89
C HIS A 46 -6.79 -17.86 -1.91
N VAL A 47 -6.95 -16.54 -2.08
CA VAL A 47 -6.33 -15.55 -1.19
C VAL A 47 -7.23 -15.34 0.03
N SER A 48 -6.69 -15.64 1.21
CA SER A 48 -7.37 -15.34 2.46
C SER A 48 -7.27 -13.85 2.79
N ARG A 49 -8.42 -13.22 3.04
CA ARG A 49 -8.48 -11.85 3.57
C ARG A 49 -7.83 -11.75 4.96
N GLU A 50 -7.87 -12.83 5.74
CA GLU A 50 -7.23 -12.87 7.05
C GLU A 50 -5.70 -12.80 6.93
N ASP A 51 -5.13 -13.48 5.94
CA ASP A 51 -3.67 -13.46 5.69
C ASP A 51 -3.21 -12.06 5.26
N LEU A 52 -3.97 -11.39 4.39
CA LEU A 52 -3.70 -10.00 4.02
C LEU A 52 -3.81 -9.05 5.23
N GLN A 53 -4.75 -9.32 6.14
CA GLN A 53 -4.89 -8.56 7.36
C GLN A 53 -3.70 -8.78 8.30
N ALA A 54 -3.23 -10.03 8.44
CA ALA A 54 -2.03 -10.36 9.22
C ALA A 54 -0.79 -9.68 8.63
N CYS A 55 -0.60 -9.74 7.31
CA CYS A 55 0.47 -9.04 6.61
C CYS A 55 0.42 -7.52 6.87
N ALA A 56 -0.76 -6.90 6.75
CA ALA A 56 -0.93 -5.47 7.02
C ALA A 56 -0.59 -5.11 8.48
N ARG A 57 -0.89 -5.97 9.46
CA ARG A 57 -0.54 -5.76 10.87
C ARG A 57 0.97 -5.83 11.10
N VAL A 58 1.66 -6.79 10.48
CA VAL A 58 3.13 -6.88 10.53
C VAL A 58 3.76 -5.64 9.89
N ALA A 59 3.28 -5.24 8.71
CA ALA A 59 3.74 -4.04 8.04
C ALA A 59 3.52 -2.76 8.86
N LEU A 60 2.42 -2.67 9.62
CA LEU A 60 2.15 -1.52 10.48
C LEU A 60 3.23 -1.32 11.55
N VAL A 61 3.72 -2.41 12.14
CA VAL A 61 4.81 -2.36 13.12
C VAL A 61 6.10 -1.82 12.46
N GLU A 62 6.44 -2.33 11.28
CA GLU A 62 7.62 -1.86 10.53
C GLU A 62 7.52 -0.40 10.12
N VAL A 63 6.32 0.03 9.70
CA VAL A 63 6.04 1.42 9.34
C VAL A 63 6.11 2.33 10.56
N ALA A 64 5.59 1.90 11.71
CA ALA A 64 5.68 2.63 12.97
C ALA A 64 7.14 2.85 13.42
N ARG A 65 7.98 1.81 13.31
CA ARG A 65 9.43 1.88 13.61
C ARG A 65 10.22 2.80 12.67
N ARG A 66 9.68 3.17 11.52
CA ARG A 66 10.36 4.01 10.50
C ARG A 66 9.74 5.40 10.37
N PHE A 67 8.71 5.69 11.15
CA PHE A 67 8.04 6.97 11.08
C PHE A 67 8.86 8.06 11.75
N ASP A 68 8.98 9.19 11.05
CA ASP A 68 9.61 10.40 11.55
C ASP A 68 8.56 11.53 11.61
N PRO A 69 8.12 11.94 12.81
CA PRO A 69 7.14 13.02 12.95
C PRO A 69 7.70 14.39 12.53
N THR A 70 9.03 14.56 12.45
CA THR A 70 9.65 15.83 12.05
C THR A 70 9.55 16.10 10.54
N ALA A 71 9.21 15.07 9.75
CA ALA A 71 9.01 15.17 8.31
C ALA A 71 7.71 15.88 7.89
N GLY A 72 6.86 16.28 8.86
CA GLY A 72 5.69 17.13 8.61
C GLY A 72 4.43 16.41 8.11
N ALA A 73 4.43 15.08 8.01
CA ALA A 73 3.26 14.28 7.66
C ALA A 73 2.66 13.60 8.89
N THR A 74 1.33 13.43 8.91
CA THR A 74 0.69 12.58 9.92
C THR A 74 1.07 11.11 9.72
N PHE A 75 1.08 10.33 10.81
CA PHE A 75 1.37 8.90 10.72
C PHE A 75 0.44 8.19 9.74
N ALA A 76 -0.86 8.50 9.75
CA ALA A 76 -1.82 7.88 8.83
C ALA A 76 -1.50 8.17 7.36
N THR A 77 -1.16 9.42 7.02
CA THR A 77 -0.76 9.82 5.66
C THR A 77 0.53 9.11 5.22
N TYR A 78 1.48 8.93 6.15
CA TYR A 78 2.73 8.21 5.89
C TYR A 78 2.52 6.69 5.75
N ALA A 79 1.69 6.11 6.60
CA ALA A 79 1.53 4.67 6.77
C ALA A 79 0.64 4.04 5.70
N LEU A 80 -0.48 4.68 5.37
CA LEU A 80 -1.48 4.12 4.46
C LEU A 80 -0.92 3.64 3.11
N PRO A 81 -0.12 4.43 2.35
CA PRO A 81 0.45 3.96 1.09
C PRO A 81 1.44 2.81 1.27
N ARG A 82 2.16 2.76 2.40
CA ARG A 82 3.13 1.67 2.71
C ARG A 82 2.43 0.37 3.06
N LEU A 83 1.33 0.45 3.83
CA LEU A 83 0.49 -0.70 4.13
C LEU A 83 -0.16 -1.26 2.85
N GLN A 84 -0.66 -0.40 1.98
CA GLN A 84 -1.19 -0.81 0.67
C GLN A 84 -0.12 -1.50 -0.17
N GLY A 85 1.12 -0.98 -0.16
CA GLY A 85 2.27 -1.59 -0.82
C GLY A 85 2.59 -2.98 -0.27
N ALA A 86 2.69 -3.14 1.05
CA ALA A 86 2.96 -4.42 1.69
C ALA A 86 1.90 -5.48 1.38
N VAL A 87 0.61 -5.12 1.44
CA VAL A 87 -0.49 -6.03 1.07
C VAL A 87 -0.44 -6.40 -0.41
N LEU A 88 -0.10 -5.44 -1.28
CA LEU A 88 0.06 -5.69 -2.70
C LEU A 88 1.26 -6.60 -2.99
N ASP A 89 2.36 -6.43 -2.26
CA ASP A 89 3.55 -7.25 -2.41
C ASP A 89 3.33 -8.66 -1.86
N GLU A 90 2.55 -8.84 -0.79
CA GLU A 90 2.09 -10.15 -0.30
C GLU A 90 1.29 -10.88 -1.38
N LEU A 91 0.28 -10.21 -1.95
CA LEU A 91 -0.49 -10.71 -3.08
C LEU A 91 0.41 -11.07 -4.28
N ARG A 92 1.49 -10.31 -4.48
CA ARG A 92 2.45 -10.59 -5.55
C ARG A 92 3.33 -11.79 -5.27
N SER A 93 3.76 -11.95 -4.03
CA SER A 93 4.60 -13.06 -3.58
C SER A 93 3.84 -14.39 -3.57
N GLY A 94 2.54 -14.34 -3.26
CA GLY A 94 1.65 -15.49 -3.25
C GLY A 94 1.12 -15.87 -4.64
N ASP A 95 0.64 -14.90 -5.43
CA ASP A 95 0.04 -15.19 -6.75
C ASP A 95 -0.19 -13.95 -7.66
N TRP A 96 0.84 -13.15 -7.95
CA TRP A 96 0.66 -12.02 -8.90
C TRP A 96 0.32 -12.50 -10.32
N ALA A 97 -0.94 -12.26 -10.66
CA ALA A 97 -1.46 -12.39 -12.00
C ALA A 97 -1.32 -13.80 -12.58
N SER A 98 -1.88 -14.79 -11.86
CA SER A 98 -2.30 -16.05 -12.46
C SER A 98 -2.77 -15.76 -13.89
N ARG A 99 -2.27 -16.51 -14.86
CA ARG A 99 -2.35 -16.25 -16.32
C ARG A 99 -3.66 -15.58 -16.79
N SER A 100 -4.79 -15.90 -16.17
CA SER A 100 -6.11 -15.31 -16.36
C SER A 100 -6.21 -13.80 -16.08
N VAL A 101 -5.61 -13.27 -15.01
CA VAL A 101 -5.63 -11.83 -14.67
C VAL A 101 -4.75 -11.04 -15.65
N ARG A 102 -3.57 -11.58 -16.02
CA ARG A 102 -2.75 -11.03 -17.12
C ARG A 102 -3.47 -11.10 -18.47
N ALA A 103 -4.22 -12.17 -18.73
CA ALA A 103 -5.02 -12.31 -19.95
C ALA A 103 -6.25 -11.40 -19.96
N ALA A 104 -6.87 -11.14 -18.81
CA ALA A 104 -7.98 -10.22 -18.66
C ALA A 104 -7.51 -8.78 -18.87
N ALA A 105 -6.43 -8.36 -18.19
CA ALA A 105 -5.83 -7.05 -18.40
C ALA A 105 -5.45 -6.82 -19.87
N ARG A 106 -4.75 -7.79 -20.51
CA ARG A 106 -4.42 -7.71 -21.95
C ARG A 106 -5.66 -7.66 -22.86
N ARG A 107 -6.74 -8.38 -22.52
CA ARG A 107 -8.00 -8.29 -23.27
C ARG A 107 -8.64 -6.92 -23.13
N THR A 108 -8.62 -6.36 -21.92
CA THR A 108 -9.15 -5.02 -21.65
C THR A 108 -8.34 -3.95 -22.40
N ASP A 109 -7.01 -4.03 -22.38
CA ASP A 109 -6.14 -3.11 -23.11
C ASP A 109 -6.33 -3.24 -24.63
N ALA A 110 -6.36 -4.47 -25.16
CA ALA A 110 -6.60 -4.70 -26.60
C ALA A 110 -7.99 -4.21 -27.05
N ALA A 111 -9.02 -4.37 -26.22
CA ALA A 111 -10.35 -3.83 -26.51
C ALA A 111 -10.36 -2.29 -26.48
N ALA A 112 -9.62 -1.68 -25.54
CA ALA A 112 -9.49 -0.23 -25.46
C ALA A 112 -8.78 0.34 -26.69
N ASP A 113 -7.70 -0.30 -27.15
CA ASP A 113 -6.95 0.10 -28.34
C ASP A 113 -7.81 -0.04 -29.61
N ALA A 114 -8.50 -1.17 -29.77
CA ALA A 114 -9.38 -1.41 -30.91
C ALA A 114 -10.53 -0.39 -30.97
N LEU A 115 -11.15 -0.08 -29.84
CA LEU A 115 -12.17 0.96 -29.76
C LEU A 115 -11.60 2.36 -30.00
N THR A 116 -10.40 2.64 -29.52
CA THR A 116 -9.75 3.93 -29.76
C THR A 116 -9.48 4.14 -31.25
N MET A 117 -9.01 3.10 -31.96
CA MET A 117 -8.84 3.15 -33.41
C MET A 117 -10.16 3.34 -34.16
N SER A 118 -11.24 2.70 -33.70
CA SER A 118 -12.56 2.83 -34.33
C SER A 118 -13.25 4.16 -34.05
N LEU A 119 -13.09 4.72 -32.84
CA LEU A 119 -13.79 5.92 -32.38
C LEU A 119 -12.99 7.20 -32.64
N GLY A 120 -11.67 7.09 -32.87
CA GLY A 120 -10.75 8.23 -32.94
C GLY A 120 -10.57 8.96 -31.59
N ARG A 121 -11.05 8.36 -30.50
CA ARG A 121 -10.97 8.88 -29.13
C ARG A 121 -10.94 7.72 -28.13
N PRO A 122 -10.46 7.94 -26.89
CA PRO A 122 -10.53 6.91 -25.85
C PRO A 122 -11.98 6.46 -25.60
N PRO A 123 -12.23 5.15 -25.44
CA PRO A 123 -13.56 4.62 -25.13
C PRO A 123 -13.98 4.97 -23.69
N THR A 124 -15.28 5.14 -23.50
CA THR A 124 -15.89 5.28 -22.18
C THR A 124 -15.97 3.92 -21.49
N ARG A 125 -16.13 3.93 -20.15
CA ARG A 125 -16.28 2.69 -19.37
C ARG A 125 -17.45 1.82 -19.84
N ALA A 126 -18.56 2.42 -20.26
CA ALA A 126 -19.73 1.70 -20.74
C ALA A 126 -19.47 1.04 -22.10
N GLU A 127 -18.80 1.74 -23.03
CA GLU A 127 -18.40 1.21 -24.35
C GLU A 127 -17.39 0.06 -24.19
N LEU A 128 -16.43 0.21 -23.27
CA LEU A 128 -15.44 -0.82 -22.97
C LEU A 128 -16.09 -2.07 -22.35
N ALA A 129 -17.02 -1.90 -21.41
CA ALA A 129 -17.75 -3.01 -20.80
C ALA A 129 -18.61 -3.75 -21.83
N ALA A 130 -19.36 -3.03 -22.66
CA ALA A 130 -20.17 -3.60 -23.73
C ALA A 130 -19.35 -4.40 -24.75
N SER A 131 -18.11 -3.98 -25.01
CA SER A 131 -17.19 -4.71 -25.89
C SER A 131 -16.60 -5.97 -25.27
N LEU A 132 -16.56 -6.06 -23.94
CA LEU A 132 -15.96 -7.17 -23.20
C LEU A 132 -16.98 -8.22 -22.74
N GLY A 133 -18.28 -7.90 -22.78
CA GLY A 133 -19.40 -8.78 -22.39
C GLY A 133 -20.10 -8.30 -21.13
#